data_AF-A0A4R4MQM4-F1
#
_entry.id   AF-A0A4R4MQM4-F1
#
_cell.length_a   1.000
_cell.length_b   1.000
_cell.length_c   1.000
_cell.angle_alpha   90.00
_cell.angle_beta   90.00
_cell.angle_gamma   90.00
#
_symmetry.space_group_name_H-M   'P 1'
#
loop_
_entity.id
_entity.type
_entity.pdbx_description
1 polymer ?
#
loop_
_entity_poly.entity_id
_entity_poly.type
_entity_poly.pdbx_seq_one_letter_code
_entity_poly.pdbx_strand_id
1 'polypeptide(L)'
;MAKPWGQVSPSVYETGRMVTLAPWLVGQEERVAYLLGEQRGDGSWGAPDGYGLVPTLSATEALLSAAARGDGDPGVLVPAARAGLEAVRPALQDPPELPDTPAIELIVPHLVSLVNDHGCAEPLPLPSGMDGHRLDMVRHLLESGGEPPQKLLHVLEVAGTAASRSGAVRPTAIGTIGASPAATAAWLDALAPPDSADSARRHLEAVARRYGGPVPVGLPITVFERGWVLSWLVRAGVPVEVPPEMTADLRAAIGPDGTPAGAGLPADADTTSVALYALSLLGMPVEPRPLATFDTGAHFCTWRNEDGFSVSVNAHVLDAYGQYARARPATAGAYAPVMTRVARWLAGRQESDGSWRDRWHASPYYATLSCVLALGEFGGPAYTEAVRAAREWVVSTQRDDGSWGRWAGMPEETAYAVQTLLLSGPEPDERCVAAAALGDAFLSRMGDFADYPPLWHDKDLYTPTAIVRAAVLAARHVAQRHAEGENRGRNRT
;
A
#
# COMPACT_ATOMS: atom_id res chain seq x y z
N MET A 1 9.23 1.99 17.81
CA MET A 1 10.15 3.11 18.09
C MET A 1 11.51 3.00 17.38
N ALA A 2 12.18 1.85 17.38
CA ALA A 2 13.50 1.68 16.75
C ALA A 2 13.57 1.97 15.23
N LYS A 3 12.43 1.86 14.51
CA LYS A 3 12.27 2.29 13.12
C LYS A 3 11.20 3.40 13.06
N PRO A 4 11.57 4.67 13.31
CA PRO A 4 10.60 5.73 13.61
C PRO A 4 9.75 6.17 12.41
N TRP A 5 10.10 5.74 11.19
CA TRP A 5 9.38 6.10 9.96
C TRP A 5 8.56 4.96 9.34
N GLY A 6 8.55 3.78 9.97
CA GLY A 6 7.97 2.56 9.40
C GLY A 6 8.97 1.78 8.53
N GLN A 7 8.58 0.61 8.07
CA GLN A 7 9.36 -0.40 7.34
C GLN A 7 8.65 -0.73 6.03
N VAL A 8 9.22 -0.23 4.94
CA VAL A 8 8.69 -0.38 3.57
C VAL A 8 9.79 -0.96 2.70
N SER A 9 9.47 -1.86 1.77
CA SER A 9 10.42 -2.35 0.78
C SER A 9 10.94 -1.21 -0.12
N PRO A 10 12.13 -1.37 -0.74
CA PRO A 10 12.50 -0.56 -1.89
C PRO A 10 11.46 -0.64 -3.01
N SER A 11 11.36 0.42 -3.80
CA SER A 11 10.50 0.56 -4.98
C SER A 11 11.37 0.80 -6.21
N VAL A 12 11.06 0.11 -7.32
CA VAL A 12 11.75 0.31 -8.59
C VAL A 12 11.39 1.68 -9.17
N TYR A 13 10.12 2.07 -9.08
CA TYR A 13 9.66 3.38 -9.52
C TYR A 13 10.45 4.50 -8.84
N GLU A 14 10.40 4.55 -7.50
CA GLU A 14 11.05 5.61 -6.72
C GLU A 14 12.56 5.58 -6.89
N THR A 15 13.18 4.40 -6.91
CA THR A 15 14.63 4.28 -7.12
C THR A 15 15.04 4.78 -8.50
N GLY A 16 14.27 4.48 -9.55
CA GLY A 16 14.48 5.02 -10.89
C GLY A 16 14.38 6.54 -10.93
N ARG A 17 13.35 7.12 -10.31
CA ARG A 17 13.21 8.58 -10.21
C ARG A 17 14.40 9.20 -9.48
N MET A 18 14.88 8.59 -8.40
CA MET A 18 16.04 9.09 -7.64
C MET A 18 17.36 9.04 -8.45
N VAL A 19 17.56 8.03 -9.29
CA VAL A 19 18.71 7.97 -10.21
C VAL A 19 18.70 9.16 -11.18
N THR A 20 17.53 9.60 -11.63
CA THR A 20 17.40 10.76 -12.54
C THR A 20 17.46 12.10 -11.81
N LEU A 21 16.67 12.25 -10.75
CA LEU A 21 16.42 13.54 -10.08
C LEU A 21 17.49 13.93 -9.05
N ALA A 22 18.17 12.94 -8.47
CA ALA A 22 19.13 13.16 -7.39
C ALA A 22 20.45 12.38 -7.60
N PRO A 23 21.15 12.55 -8.74
CA PRO A 23 22.45 11.90 -8.96
C PRO A 23 23.51 12.36 -7.95
N TRP A 24 23.31 13.52 -7.32
CA TRP A 24 24.14 14.05 -6.25
C TRP A 24 24.01 13.29 -4.92
N LEU A 25 22.94 12.51 -4.74
CA LEU A 25 22.64 11.83 -3.48
C LEU A 25 23.54 10.59 -3.34
N VAL A 26 24.09 10.39 -2.14
CA VAL A 26 24.84 9.17 -1.81
C VAL A 26 24.06 7.91 -2.18
N GLY A 27 24.76 6.87 -2.65
CA GLY A 27 24.13 5.62 -3.04
C GLY A 27 23.73 5.53 -4.53
N GLN A 28 24.26 6.40 -5.40
CA GLN A 28 23.89 6.45 -6.82
C GLN A 28 24.23 5.16 -7.56
N GLU A 29 25.45 4.64 -7.35
CA GLU A 29 25.89 3.38 -7.96
C GLU A 29 25.03 2.20 -7.48
N GLU A 30 24.69 2.18 -6.19
CA GLU A 30 23.85 1.16 -5.58
C GLU A 30 22.41 1.21 -6.10
N ARG A 31 21.86 2.41 -6.37
CA ARG A 31 20.55 2.55 -7.03
C ARG A 31 20.57 2.01 -8.45
N VAL A 32 21.60 2.33 -9.23
CA VAL A 32 21.75 1.80 -10.61
C VAL A 32 21.90 0.27 -10.58
N ALA A 33 22.73 -0.25 -9.68
CA ALA A 33 22.91 -1.69 -9.49
C ALA A 33 21.60 -2.39 -9.08
N TYR A 34 20.81 -1.77 -8.20
CA TYR A 34 19.49 -2.28 -7.82
C TYR A 34 18.55 -2.36 -9.03
N LEU A 35 18.46 -1.31 -9.86
CA LEU A 35 17.65 -1.36 -11.08
C LEU A 35 18.12 -2.48 -12.02
N LEU A 36 19.42 -2.65 -12.23
CA LEU A 36 19.93 -3.75 -13.06
C LEU A 36 19.62 -5.13 -12.46
N GLY A 37 19.67 -5.27 -11.13
CA GLY A 37 19.37 -6.51 -10.42
C GLY A 37 17.90 -6.91 -10.42
N GLU A 38 16.99 -5.93 -10.42
CA GLU A 38 15.54 -6.15 -10.44
C GLU A 38 14.96 -6.39 -11.84
N GLN A 39 15.78 -6.26 -12.90
CA GLN A 39 15.32 -6.50 -14.27
C GLN A 39 14.98 -7.98 -14.47
N ARG A 40 13.78 -8.25 -14.99
CA ARG A 40 13.31 -9.60 -15.29
C ARG A 40 13.88 -10.08 -16.62
N GLY A 41 13.84 -11.40 -16.83
CA GLY A 41 14.35 -12.02 -18.07
C GLY A 41 13.64 -11.60 -19.35
N ASP A 42 12.45 -11.00 -19.27
CA ASP A 42 11.71 -10.42 -20.39
C ASP A 42 12.03 -8.93 -20.63
N GLY A 43 12.95 -8.35 -19.86
CA GLY A 43 13.36 -6.95 -19.94
C GLY A 43 12.51 -6.00 -19.09
N SER A 44 11.40 -6.45 -18.52
CA SER A 44 10.52 -5.63 -17.67
C SER A 44 10.99 -5.55 -16.21
N TRP A 45 10.40 -4.62 -15.46
CA TRP A 45 10.47 -4.53 -14.01
C TRP A 45 9.07 -4.60 -13.41
N GLY A 46 8.98 -5.02 -12.14
CA GLY A 46 7.71 -5.08 -11.42
C GLY A 46 6.93 -6.38 -11.65
N ALA A 47 5.67 -6.37 -11.21
CA ALA A 47 4.82 -7.55 -11.23
C ALA A 47 4.06 -7.73 -12.56
N PRO A 48 3.48 -8.92 -12.83
CA PRO A 48 2.63 -9.18 -14.01
C PRO A 48 1.34 -8.33 -14.04
N ASP A 49 0.42 -8.63 -14.97
CA ASP A 49 -0.92 -8.01 -15.07
C ASP A 49 -0.91 -6.48 -15.16
N GLY A 50 0.04 -5.92 -15.91
CA GLY A 50 0.16 -4.46 -16.12
C GLY A 50 0.88 -3.69 -15.01
N TYR A 51 1.11 -4.29 -13.83
CA TYR A 51 1.86 -3.64 -12.74
C TYR A 51 3.32 -3.33 -13.11
N GLY A 52 3.87 -3.97 -14.14
CA GLY A 52 5.21 -3.71 -14.63
C GLY A 52 5.36 -2.43 -15.48
N LEU A 53 4.26 -1.81 -15.92
CA LEU A 53 4.32 -0.66 -16.85
C LEU A 53 5.08 0.53 -16.24
N VAL A 54 4.61 1.01 -15.08
CA VAL A 54 5.18 2.17 -14.38
C VAL A 54 6.63 1.95 -13.93
N PRO A 55 6.98 0.85 -13.22
CA PRO A 55 8.36 0.61 -12.81
C PRO A 55 9.30 0.40 -13.99
N THR A 56 8.86 -0.24 -15.09
CA THR A 56 9.72 -0.40 -16.28
C THR A 56 10.00 0.94 -16.94
N LEU A 57 8.98 1.78 -17.15
CA LEU A 57 9.18 3.13 -17.69
C LEU A 57 10.16 3.95 -16.82
N SER A 58 10.01 3.86 -15.49
CA SER A 58 10.90 4.56 -14.55
C SER A 58 12.33 4.04 -14.60
N ALA A 59 12.53 2.72 -14.58
CA ALA A 59 13.86 2.12 -14.64
C ALA A 59 14.55 2.39 -15.98
N THR A 60 13.82 2.25 -17.09
CA THR A 60 14.33 2.54 -18.43
C THR A 60 14.79 3.98 -18.57
N GLU A 61 13.97 4.96 -18.19
CA GLU A 61 14.36 6.38 -18.23
C GLU A 61 15.59 6.63 -17.34
N ALA A 62 15.61 6.06 -16.13
CA ALA A 62 16.72 6.21 -15.22
C ALA A 62 18.06 5.68 -15.78
N LEU A 63 18.03 4.51 -16.42
CA LEU A 63 19.22 3.90 -17.04
C LEU A 63 19.71 4.70 -18.26
N LEU A 64 18.81 5.26 -19.06
CA LEU A 64 19.15 6.17 -20.16
C LEU A 64 19.79 7.46 -19.63
N SER A 65 19.19 8.05 -18.60
CA SER A 65 19.70 9.24 -17.89
C SER A 65 21.07 9.00 -17.27
N ALA A 66 21.28 7.88 -16.59
CA ALA A 66 22.57 7.50 -16.02
C ALA A 66 23.64 7.30 -17.10
N ALA A 67 23.31 6.62 -18.20
CA ALA A 67 24.23 6.42 -19.32
C ALA A 67 24.63 7.74 -19.99
N ALA A 68 23.69 8.67 -20.16
CA ALA A 68 23.94 9.98 -20.75
C ALA A 68 24.87 10.86 -19.89
N ARG A 69 24.82 10.71 -18.56
CA ARG A 69 25.70 11.43 -17.63
C ARG A 69 27.05 10.76 -17.39
N GLY A 70 27.19 9.48 -17.74
CA GLY A 70 28.38 8.68 -17.45
C GLY A 70 28.39 8.09 -16.03
N ASP A 71 27.22 7.92 -15.41
CA ASP A 71 27.06 7.37 -14.05
C ASP A 71 27.13 5.82 -14.00
N GLY A 72 27.82 5.19 -14.96
CA GLY A 72 27.96 3.74 -15.07
C GLY A 72 28.41 3.30 -16.48
N ASP A 73 28.59 2.00 -16.68
CA ASP A 73 29.05 1.45 -17.97
C ASP A 73 27.93 1.48 -19.04
N PRO A 74 28.06 2.29 -20.11
CA PRO A 74 27.06 2.34 -21.18
C PRO A 74 26.84 0.98 -21.86
N GLY A 75 27.85 0.10 -21.86
CA GLY A 75 27.76 -1.27 -22.38
C GLY A 75 26.81 -2.18 -21.59
N VAL A 76 26.43 -1.78 -20.37
CA VAL A 76 25.45 -2.49 -19.52
C VAL A 76 24.13 -1.71 -19.47
N LEU A 77 24.20 -0.39 -19.26
CA LEU A 77 23.01 0.44 -19.05
C LEU A 77 22.13 0.55 -20.31
N VAL A 78 22.74 0.76 -21.47
CA VAL A 78 21.98 0.97 -22.73
C VAL A 78 21.26 -0.31 -23.17
N PRO A 79 21.88 -1.52 -23.15
CA PRO A 79 21.15 -2.75 -23.44
C PRO A 79 19.99 -3.03 -22.47
N ALA A 80 20.20 -2.81 -21.16
CA ALA A 80 19.14 -3.00 -20.17
C ALA A 80 17.96 -2.04 -20.40
N ALA A 81 18.24 -0.76 -20.67
CA ALA A 81 17.22 0.22 -21.02
C ALA A 81 16.46 -0.16 -22.30
N ARG A 82 17.17 -0.63 -23.34
CA ARG A 82 16.56 -1.09 -24.60
C ARG A 82 15.61 -2.27 -24.38
N ALA A 83 16.01 -3.27 -23.59
CA ALA A 83 15.14 -4.39 -23.26
C ALA A 83 13.86 -3.92 -22.54
N GLY A 84 13.98 -2.93 -21.63
CA GLY A 84 12.81 -2.30 -21.01
C GLY A 84 11.88 -1.59 -22.00
N LEU A 85 12.44 -0.85 -22.97
CA LEU A 85 11.65 -0.21 -24.05
C LEU A 85 10.89 -1.24 -24.90
N GLU A 86 11.56 -2.35 -25.24
CA GLU A 86 10.96 -3.45 -26.00
C GLU A 86 9.83 -4.11 -25.20
N ALA A 87 9.99 -4.26 -23.87
CA ALA A 87 9.00 -4.85 -22.99
C ALA A 87 7.74 -3.96 -22.79
N VAL A 88 7.87 -2.63 -22.68
CA VAL A 88 6.71 -1.75 -22.42
C VAL A 88 5.93 -1.37 -23.65
N ARG A 89 6.55 -1.40 -24.84
CA ARG A 89 5.93 -0.92 -26.08
C ARG A 89 4.57 -1.59 -26.36
N PRO A 90 4.40 -2.92 -26.21
CA PRO A 90 3.10 -3.55 -26.38
C PRO A 90 2.05 -3.03 -25.40
N ALA A 91 2.42 -2.89 -24.12
CA ALA A 91 1.52 -2.39 -23.07
C ALA A 91 1.12 -0.92 -23.23
N LEU A 92 1.86 -0.13 -24.03
CA LEU A 92 1.49 1.24 -24.37
C LEU A 92 0.59 1.33 -25.61
N GLN A 93 0.79 0.42 -26.59
CA GLN A 93 0.04 0.42 -27.86
C GLN A 93 -1.34 -0.21 -27.72
N ASP A 94 -1.42 -1.35 -27.04
CA ASP A 94 -2.65 -2.09 -26.77
C ASP A 94 -2.64 -2.46 -25.29
N PRO A 95 -2.92 -1.47 -24.40
CA PRO A 95 -2.82 -1.69 -22.97
C PRO A 95 -3.81 -2.78 -22.54
N PRO A 96 -3.38 -3.78 -21.73
CA PRO A 96 -4.33 -4.57 -20.97
C PRO A 96 -5.12 -3.66 -20.03
N GLU A 97 -6.11 -4.20 -19.31
CA GLU A 97 -6.71 -3.46 -18.20
C GLU A 97 -5.60 -3.07 -17.21
N LEU A 98 -5.24 -1.78 -17.21
CA LEU A 98 -4.15 -1.27 -16.39
C LEU A 98 -4.61 -1.22 -14.94
N PRO A 99 -3.72 -1.57 -13.99
CA PRO A 99 -4.05 -1.45 -12.59
C PRO A 99 -4.29 0.02 -12.22
N ASP A 100 -5.28 0.25 -11.36
CA ASP A 100 -5.60 1.57 -10.79
C ASP A 100 -4.59 1.92 -9.68
N THR A 101 -3.31 2.01 -10.04
CA THR A 101 -2.27 2.50 -9.12
C THR A 101 -2.38 4.02 -8.98
N PRO A 102 -2.10 4.58 -7.79
CA PRO A 102 -2.13 6.02 -7.56
C PRO A 102 -1.47 6.87 -8.65
N ALA A 103 -2.29 7.75 -9.24
CA ALA A 103 -1.90 8.74 -10.23
C ALA A 103 -1.25 8.17 -11.52
N ILE A 104 -1.60 6.94 -11.90
CA ILE A 104 -1.08 6.31 -13.12
C ILE A 104 -1.28 7.20 -14.38
N GLU A 105 -2.42 7.87 -14.51
CA GLU A 105 -2.70 8.84 -15.58
C GLU A 105 -1.85 10.12 -15.58
N LEU A 106 -1.10 10.41 -14.51
CA LEU A 106 -0.11 11.50 -14.49
C LEU A 106 1.30 10.95 -14.69
N ILE A 107 1.60 9.81 -14.07
CA ILE A 107 2.93 9.20 -14.06
C ILE A 107 3.30 8.66 -15.44
N VAL A 108 2.41 7.91 -16.09
CA VAL A 108 2.71 7.28 -17.39
C VAL A 108 3.01 8.33 -18.46
N PRO A 109 2.17 9.37 -18.67
CA PRO A 109 2.49 10.41 -19.64
C PRO A 109 3.78 11.16 -19.33
N HIS A 110 4.06 11.40 -18.04
CA HIS A 110 5.29 12.05 -17.64
C HIS A 110 6.52 11.21 -18.00
N LEU A 111 6.53 9.92 -17.65
CA LEU A 111 7.66 9.04 -17.95
C LEU A 111 7.84 8.81 -19.45
N VAL A 112 6.75 8.63 -20.19
CA VAL A 112 6.79 8.51 -21.67
C VAL A 112 7.42 9.76 -22.30
N SER A 113 7.07 10.95 -21.81
CA SER A 113 7.71 12.20 -22.25
C SER A 113 9.22 12.18 -22.00
N LEU A 114 9.66 11.83 -20.78
CA LEU A 114 11.08 11.79 -20.44
C LEU A 114 11.86 10.76 -21.27
N VAL A 115 11.29 9.57 -21.49
CA VAL A 115 11.90 8.54 -22.34
C VAL A 115 12.06 9.05 -23.78
N ASN A 116 11.04 9.69 -24.32
CA ASN A 116 11.07 10.24 -25.67
C ASN A 116 12.12 11.35 -25.84
N ASP A 117 12.37 12.14 -24.78
CA ASP A 117 13.39 13.21 -24.78
C ASP A 117 14.83 12.68 -24.94
N HIS A 118 15.08 11.39 -24.69
CA HIS A 118 16.37 10.74 -25.00
C HIS A 118 16.59 10.47 -26.50
N GLY A 119 15.62 10.78 -27.37
CA GLY A 119 15.75 10.64 -28.82
C GLY A 119 15.63 9.20 -29.32
N CYS A 120 14.66 8.44 -28.78
CA CYS A 120 14.34 7.09 -29.29
C CYS A 120 14.00 7.12 -30.78
N ALA A 121 14.42 6.08 -31.53
CA ALA A 121 14.20 5.98 -32.98
C ALA A 121 12.71 6.03 -33.36
N GLU A 122 11.86 5.45 -32.53
CA GLU A 122 10.40 5.56 -32.61
C GLU A 122 9.86 6.02 -31.26
N PRO A 123 9.21 7.20 -31.20
CA PRO A 123 8.59 7.70 -29.97
C PRO A 123 7.61 6.67 -29.38
N LEU A 124 7.62 6.54 -28.06
CA LEU A 124 6.64 5.75 -27.33
C LEU A 124 5.27 6.43 -27.38
N PRO A 125 4.19 5.68 -27.67
CA PRO A 125 2.84 6.20 -27.62
C PRO A 125 2.34 6.31 -26.18
N LEU A 126 1.25 7.05 -25.98
CA LEU A 126 0.51 7.05 -24.73
C LEU A 126 -0.62 6.01 -24.79
N PRO A 127 -0.92 5.29 -23.68
CA PRO A 127 -2.08 4.42 -23.61
C PRO A 127 -3.39 5.17 -23.85
N SER A 128 -4.40 4.46 -24.33
CA SER A 128 -5.76 5.00 -24.46
C SER A 128 -6.25 5.56 -23.12
N GLY A 129 -6.78 6.79 -23.13
CA GLY A 129 -7.27 7.48 -21.94
C GLY A 129 -6.22 8.29 -21.15
N MET A 130 -4.93 8.22 -21.52
CA MET A 130 -3.84 8.97 -20.87
C MET A 130 -3.26 10.03 -21.81
N ASP A 131 -4.09 10.95 -22.30
CA ASP A 131 -3.74 11.95 -23.32
C ASP A 131 -2.80 13.08 -22.86
N GLY A 132 -2.41 13.10 -21.59
CA GLY A 132 -1.52 14.11 -21.00
C GLY A 132 -2.24 15.38 -20.52
N HIS A 133 -3.54 15.56 -20.79
CA HIS A 133 -4.24 16.80 -20.43
C HIS A 133 -4.22 17.07 -18.93
N ARG A 134 -4.47 16.05 -18.10
CA ARG A 134 -4.42 16.15 -16.64
C ARG A 134 -3.01 16.53 -16.15
N LEU A 135 -1.97 16.00 -16.78
CA LEU A 135 -0.58 16.31 -16.45
C LEU A 135 -0.25 17.78 -16.75
N ASP A 136 -0.68 18.28 -17.91
CA ASP A 136 -0.48 19.67 -18.30
C ASP A 136 -1.21 20.64 -17.35
N MET A 137 -2.41 20.29 -16.89
CA MET A 137 -3.12 21.06 -15.87
C MET A 137 -2.33 21.17 -14.56
N VAL A 138 -1.72 20.07 -14.11
CA VAL A 138 -0.90 20.06 -12.88
C VAL A 138 0.34 20.94 -13.04
N ARG A 139 1.03 20.84 -14.19
CA ARG A 139 2.20 21.69 -14.49
C ARG A 139 1.83 23.17 -14.51
N HIS A 140 0.76 23.51 -15.23
CA HIS A 140 0.29 24.90 -15.33
C HIS A 140 -0.13 25.48 -13.96
N LEU A 141 -0.75 24.66 -13.10
CA LEU A 141 -1.09 25.07 -11.74
C LEU A 141 0.16 25.48 -10.95
N LEU A 142 1.23 24.67 -11.00
CA LEU A 142 2.46 24.97 -10.28
C LEU A 142 3.25 26.14 -10.88
N GLU A 143 3.32 26.23 -12.22
CA GLU A 143 3.96 27.34 -12.93
C GLU A 143 3.29 28.69 -12.64
N SER A 144 1.96 28.69 -12.47
CA SER A 144 1.19 29.88 -12.08
C SER A 144 1.27 30.20 -10.58
N GLY A 145 2.01 29.41 -9.79
CA GLY A 145 2.16 29.58 -8.35
C GLY A 145 0.95 29.13 -7.52
N GLY A 146 0.05 28.34 -8.12
CA GLY A 146 -1.10 27.77 -7.43
C GLY A 146 -0.74 26.63 -6.50
N GLU A 147 -1.48 26.50 -5.39
CA GLU A 147 -1.30 25.42 -4.42
C GLU A 147 -1.92 24.11 -4.93
N PRO A 148 -1.12 23.04 -5.12
CA PRO A 148 -1.67 21.76 -5.54
C PRO A 148 -2.46 21.11 -4.39
N PRO A 149 -3.52 20.35 -4.69
CA PRO A 149 -4.15 19.48 -3.71
C PRO A 149 -3.13 18.59 -2.99
N GLN A 150 -3.28 18.42 -1.67
CA GLN A 150 -2.30 17.70 -0.86
C GLN A 150 -1.99 16.27 -1.37
N LYS A 151 -2.97 15.58 -1.95
CA LYS A 151 -2.78 14.25 -2.56
C LYS A 151 -1.79 14.24 -3.74
N LEU A 152 -1.67 15.35 -4.47
CA LEU A 152 -0.72 15.48 -5.58
C LEU A 152 0.72 15.68 -5.10
N LEU A 153 0.94 16.08 -3.84
CA LEU A 153 2.29 16.25 -3.31
C LEU A 153 3.07 14.94 -3.31
N HIS A 154 2.39 13.79 -3.20
CA HIS A 154 3.04 12.48 -3.24
C HIS A 154 3.67 12.19 -4.61
N VAL A 155 3.14 12.77 -5.69
CA VAL A 155 3.59 12.56 -7.09
C VAL A 155 4.12 13.85 -7.71
N LEU A 156 4.67 14.75 -6.91
CA LEU A 156 5.06 16.09 -7.36
C LEU A 156 6.10 16.06 -8.50
N GLU A 157 6.90 15.00 -8.59
CA GLU A 157 7.92 14.82 -9.64
C GLU A 157 7.35 14.87 -11.06
N VAL A 158 6.08 14.54 -11.26
CA VAL A 158 5.45 14.58 -12.59
C VAL A 158 5.38 16.01 -13.16
N ALA A 159 5.42 17.02 -12.28
CA ALA A 159 5.45 18.41 -12.68
C ALA A 159 6.79 18.86 -13.29
N GLY A 160 7.83 18.01 -13.27
CA GLY A 160 9.13 18.32 -13.84
C GLY A 160 9.75 19.56 -13.20
N THR A 161 10.26 20.49 -14.01
CA THR A 161 10.91 21.72 -13.54
C THR A 161 9.99 22.62 -12.73
N ALA A 162 8.67 22.56 -12.94
CA ALA A 162 7.68 23.34 -12.18
C ALA A 162 7.60 22.94 -10.70
N ALA A 163 8.08 21.74 -10.32
CA ALA A 163 8.17 21.31 -8.93
C ALA A 163 9.29 22.04 -8.16
N SER A 164 10.38 22.39 -8.84
CA SER A 164 11.63 22.84 -8.22
C SER A 164 11.44 24.12 -7.43
N ARG A 165 11.68 24.04 -6.12
CA ARG A 165 11.53 25.13 -5.14
C ARG A 165 10.22 25.91 -5.29
N SER A 166 9.15 25.24 -5.71
CA SER A 166 7.85 25.88 -5.92
C SER A 166 7.40 26.57 -4.62
N GLY A 167 7.11 27.87 -4.73
CA GLY A 167 6.62 28.70 -3.63
C GLY A 167 5.27 28.25 -3.08
N ALA A 168 4.55 27.37 -3.79
CA ALA A 168 3.27 26.81 -3.41
C ALA A 168 3.39 25.52 -2.57
N VAL A 169 4.59 24.95 -2.45
CA VAL A 169 4.84 23.66 -1.78
C VAL A 169 5.82 23.85 -0.63
N ARG A 170 5.57 23.17 0.50
CA ARG A 170 6.43 23.21 1.70
C ARG A 170 6.77 21.81 2.20
N PRO A 171 8.05 21.54 2.52
CA PRO A 171 8.42 20.34 3.26
C PRO A 171 7.72 20.26 4.61
N THR A 172 7.43 19.03 5.02
CA THR A 172 7.03 18.74 6.41
C THR A 172 8.18 19.04 7.39
N ALA A 173 7.90 18.98 8.69
CA ALA A 173 8.91 19.16 9.74
C ALA A 173 10.09 18.18 9.63
N ILE A 174 9.86 16.98 9.07
CA ILE A 174 10.91 15.97 8.83
C ILE A 174 11.57 16.09 7.46
N GLY A 175 11.19 17.09 6.65
CA GLY A 175 11.78 17.39 5.36
C GLY A 175 11.15 16.69 4.15
N THR A 176 10.17 15.82 4.32
CA THR A 176 9.53 15.12 3.19
C THR A 176 8.47 15.98 2.51
N ILE A 177 8.29 15.77 1.20
CA ILE A 177 7.18 16.25 0.36
C ILE A 177 6.29 15.06 0.04
N GLY A 178 5.03 15.11 0.46
CA GLY A 178 4.07 14.06 0.17
C GLY A 178 4.45 12.67 0.69
N ALA A 179 5.39 12.55 1.63
CA ALA A 179 6.00 11.27 2.02
C ALA A 179 6.67 10.51 0.85
N SER A 180 7.11 11.18 -0.22
CA SER A 180 7.77 10.54 -1.38
C SER A 180 9.22 11.02 -1.56
N PRO A 181 10.20 10.11 -1.72
CA PRO A 181 11.56 10.47 -2.08
C PRO A 181 11.66 11.24 -3.41
N ALA A 182 11.01 10.79 -4.49
CA ALA A 182 11.03 11.44 -5.80
C ALA A 182 10.39 12.82 -5.77
N ALA A 183 9.24 12.97 -5.11
CA ALA A 183 8.60 14.28 -4.94
C ALA A 183 9.50 15.24 -4.16
N THR A 184 10.18 14.74 -3.12
CA THR A 184 11.14 15.51 -2.32
C THR A 184 12.37 15.90 -3.16
N ALA A 185 12.88 14.99 -3.98
CA ALA A 185 13.99 15.24 -4.88
C ALA A 185 13.64 16.23 -6.00
N ALA A 186 12.44 16.14 -6.59
CA ALA A 186 11.96 17.06 -7.61
C ALA A 186 11.72 18.47 -7.07
N TRP A 187 11.27 18.60 -5.82
CA TRP A 187 11.14 19.89 -5.16
C TRP A 187 12.49 20.52 -4.82
N LEU A 188 13.51 19.71 -4.53
CA LEU A 188 14.87 20.21 -4.33
C LEU A 188 15.46 20.69 -5.66
N ASP A 189 16.00 21.90 -5.66
CA ASP A 189 16.81 22.35 -6.78
C ASP A 189 18.14 21.58 -6.78
N ALA A 190 18.28 20.64 -7.74
CA ALA A 190 19.49 19.83 -7.90
C ALA A 190 20.74 20.66 -8.26
N LEU A 191 20.55 21.88 -8.78
CA LEU A 191 21.63 22.80 -9.14
C LEU A 191 21.99 23.77 -8.00
N ALA A 192 21.18 23.83 -6.94
CA ALA A 192 21.47 24.68 -5.80
C ALA A 192 22.67 24.14 -4.99
N PRO A 193 23.53 25.03 -4.45
CA PRO A 193 24.63 24.62 -3.59
C PRO A 193 24.13 23.73 -2.44
N PRO A 194 24.87 22.67 -2.07
CA PRO A 194 24.46 21.79 -0.99
C PRO A 194 24.41 22.56 0.33
N ASP A 195 23.20 22.83 0.81
CA ASP A 195 22.96 23.33 2.16
C ASP A 195 22.64 22.17 3.09
N SER A 196 23.59 21.80 3.95
CA SER A 196 23.40 20.77 4.98
C SER A 196 22.32 21.15 6.01
N ALA A 197 21.92 22.43 6.08
CA ALA A 197 20.80 22.91 6.89
C ALA A 197 19.43 22.64 6.26
N ASP A 198 19.35 22.23 4.98
CA ASP A 198 18.09 21.88 4.33
C ASP A 198 17.53 20.54 4.86
N SER A 199 16.34 20.59 5.48
CA SER A 199 15.68 19.41 6.04
C SER A 199 15.31 18.37 4.99
N ALA A 200 14.95 18.77 3.78
CA ALA A 200 14.57 17.85 2.71
C ALA A 200 15.79 17.06 2.21
N ARG A 201 16.94 17.73 2.06
CA ARG A 201 18.20 17.07 1.73
C ARG A 201 18.61 16.06 2.81
N ARG A 202 18.59 16.46 4.09
CA ARG A 202 18.89 15.55 5.20
C ARG A 202 17.94 14.36 5.27
N HIS A 203 16.67 14.57 4.96
CA HIS A 203 15.68 13.49 4.89
C HIS A 203 16.08 12.46 3.83
N LEU A 204 16.34 12.89 2.58
CA LEU A 204 16.75 12.00 1.50
C LEU A 204 18.05 11.26 1.81
N GLU A 205 19.05 11.93 2.40
CA GLU A 205 20.29 11.26 2.83
C GLU A 205 20.04 10.19 3.90
N ALA A 206 19.16 10.47 4.86
CA ALA A 206 18.79 9.49 5.88
C ALA A 206 18.05 8.29 5.28
N VAL A 207 17.17 8.51 4.31
CA VAL A 207 16.49 7.44 3.57
C VAL A 207 17.51 6.62 2.77
N ALA A 208 18.34 7.25 1.94
CA ALA A 208 19.33 6.54 1.12
C ALA A 208 20.31 5.72 1.98
N ARG A 209 20.81 6.27 3.09
CA ARG A 209 21.67 5.52 4.03
C ARG A 209 20.95 4.35 4.69
N ARG A 210 19.67 4.51 5.03
CA ARG A 210 18.87 3.46 5.67
C ARG A 210 18.68 2.25 4.75
N TYR A 211 18.55 2.48 3.46
CA TYR A 211 18.26 1.46 2.45
C TYR A 211 19.49 1.01 1.66
N GLY A 212 20.65 1.63 1.89
CA GLY A 212 21.89 1.29 1.19
C GLY A 212 21.88 1.70 -0.29
N GLY A 213 21.16 2.78 -0.64
CA GLY A 213 21.06 3.28 -2.02
C GLY A 213 19.62 3.38 -2.51
N PRO A 214 18.92 2.24 -2.75
CA PRO A 214 17.51 2.21 -3.16
C PRO A 214 16.59 2.97 -2.21
N VAL A 215 15.38 3.28 -2.64
CA VAL A 215 14.43 4.04 -1.82
C VAL A 215 13.02 3.42 -1.87
N PRO A 216 12.22 3.55 -0.80
CA PRO A 216 10.85 3.02 -0.75
C PRO A 216 9.87 3.93 -1.48
N VAL A 217 8.68 3.39 -1.79
CA VAL A 217 7.62 4.15 -2.48
C VAL A 217 7.10 5.35 -1.66
N GLY A 218 7.03 5.18 -0.33
CA GLY A 218 6.59 6.21 0.59
C GLY A 218 7.21 6.08 1.98
N LEU A 219 7.61 7.20 2.57
CA LEU A 219 8.17 7.26 3.93
C LEU A 219 8.01 8.68 4.52
N PRO A 220 7.48 8.84 5.73
CA PRO A 220 7.08 7.82 6.70
C PRO A 220 5.68 7.24 6.47
N ILE A 221 5.45 6.02 6.98
CA ILE A 221 4.12 5.35 7.03
C ILE A 221 3.70 5.01 8.48
N THR A 222 3.98 5.91 9.42
CA THR A 222 3.97 5.60 10.85
C THR A 222 2.63 5.21 11.44
N VAL A 223 1.56 5.95 11.10
CA VAL A 223 0.23 5.68 11.66
C VAL A 223 -0.34 4.42 11.00
N PHE A 224 -0.14 4.30 9.69
CA PHE A 224 -0.48 3.11 8.90
C PHE A 224 0.18 1.84 9.47
N GLU A 225 1.51 1.80 9.60
CA GLU A 225 2.22 0.63 10.13
C GLU A 225 1.75 0.27 11.54
N ARG A 226 1.70 1.25 12.45
CA ARG A 226 1.34 1.00 13.86
C ARG A 226 -0.10 0.54 13.99
N GLY A 227 -1.02 1.17 13.26
CA GLY A 227 -2.43 0.82 13.25
C GLY A 227 -2.65 -0.63 12.83
N TRP A 228 -2.10 -1.03 11.67
CA TRP A 228 -2.25 -2.39 11.14
C TRP A 228 -1.53 -3.44 12.00
N VAL A 229 -0.30 -3.18 12.45
CA VAL A 229 0.44 -4.13 13.29
C VAL A 229 -0.34 -4.43 14.57
N LEU A 230 -0.85 -3.39 15.25
CA LEU A 230 -1.59 -3.55 16.49
C LEU A 230 -2.96 -4.18 16.25
N SER A 231 -3.68 -3.79 15.19
CA SER A 231 -5.00 -4.36 14.88
C SER A 231 -4.90 -5.85 14.57
N TRP A 232 -3.94 -6.27 13.73
CA TRP A 232 -3.74 -7.69 13.40
C TRP A 232 -3.44 -8.54 14.62
N LEU A 233 -2.43 -8.15 15.40
CA LEU A 233 -1.98 -8.94 16.55
C LEU A 233 -3.05 -9.03 17.63
N VAL A 234 -3.65 -7.89 18.01
CA VAL A 234 -4.63 -7.86 19.10
C VAL A 234 -5.94 -8.52 18.71
N ARG A 235 -6.42 -8.34 17.46
CA ARG A 235 -7.62 -9.02 16.95
C ARG A 235 -7.45 -10.55 16.98
N ALA A 236 -6.29 -11.05 16.60
CA ALA A 236 -5.96 -12.47 16.65
C ALA A 236 -5.76 -13.03 18.07
N GLY A 237 -5.73 -12.17 19.10
CA GLY A 237 -5.48 -12.57 20.48
C GLY A 237 -4.01 -12.83 20.81
N VAL A 238 -3.09 -12.37 19.95
CA VAL A 238 -1.65 -12.45 20.22
C VAL A 238 -1.33 -11.58 21.43
N PRO A 239 -0.67 -12.12 22.48
CA PRO A 239 -0.21 -11.32 23.60
C PRO A 239 0.82 -10.28 23.14
N VAL A 240 0.54 -9.00 23.34
CA VAL A 240 1.43 -7.90 22.97
C VAL A 240 1.64 -6.96 24.15
N GLU A 241 2.88 -6.50 24.32
CA GLU A 241 3.22 -5.38 25.19
C GLU A 241 3.37 -4.13 24.31
N VAL A 242 2.44 -3.19 24.44
CA VAL A 242 2.43 -1.98 23.61
C VAL A 242 3.13 -0.84 24.36
N PRO A 243 4.20 -0.26 23.81
CA PRO A 243 4.86 0.89 24.43
C PRO A 243 3.87 2.07 24.57
N PRO A 244 3.73 2.69 25.76
CA PRO A 244 2.78 3.78 25.98
C PRO A 244 2.93 4.94 25.00
N GLU A 245 4.16 5.25 24.57
CA GLU A 245 4.41 6.28 23.57
C GLU A 245 3.80 5.97 22.21
N MET A 246 3.71 4.69 21.82
CA MET A 246 3.11 4.29 20.54
C MET A 246 1.62 4.58 20.52
N THR A 247 0.93 4.28 21.63
CA THR A 247 -0.51 4.56 21.78
C THR A 247 -0.77 6.05 21.88
N ALA A 248 0.08 6.80 22.59
CA ALA A 248 0.01 8.26 22.67
C ALA A 248 0.18 8.91 21.29
N ASP A 249 1.17 8.46 20.51
CA ASP A 249 1.42 8.96 19.16
C ASP A 249 0.24 8.67 18.21
N LEU A 250 -0.30 7.44 18.25
CA LEU A 250 -1.48 7.08 17.45
C LEU A 250 -2.68 7.97 17.82
N ARG A 251 -2.91 8.21 19.12
CA ARG A 251 -4.00 9.06 19.57
C ARG A 251 -3.82 10.51 19.13
N ALA A 252 -2.60 11.03 19.22
CA ALA A 252 -2.24 12.40 18.87
C ALA A 252 -2.33 12.68 17.37
N ALA A 253 -2.11 11.66 16.53
CA ALA A 253 -2.22 11.77 15.08
C ALA A 253 -3.66 11.99 14.59
N ILE A 254 -4.66 11.52 15.36
CA ILE A 254 -6.08 11.62 14.98
C ILE A 254 -6.62 13.02 15.29
N GLY A 255 -6.75 13.83 14.24
CA GLY A 255 -7.39 15.14 14.26
C GLY A 255 -8.90 15.10 13.96
N PRO A 256 -9.55 16.28 13.90
CA PRO A 256 -10.98 16.39 13.58
C PRO A 256 -11.33 15.91 12.17
N ASP A 257 -10.38 16.00 11.23
CA ASP A 257 -10.54 15.57 9.83
C ASP A 257 -9.92 14.18 9.54
N GLY A 258 -9.54 13.46 10.60
CA GLY A 258 -8.90 12.14 10.52
C GLY A 258 -7.40 12.19 10.75
N THR A 259 -6.69 11.19 10.26
CA THR A 259 -5.21 11.08 10.29
C THR A 259 -4.69 10.56 8.95
N PRO A 260 -3.52 11.02 8.50
CA PRO A 260 -2.84 10.44 7.36
C PRO A 260 -2.09 9.16 7.74
N ALA A 261 -1.75 8.33 6.74
CA ALA A 261 -0.83 7.20 6.88
C ALA A 261 0.52 7.60 7.51
N GLY A 262 1.03 8.79 7.18
CA GLY A 262 2.23 9.38 7.73
C GLY A 262 2.36 10.87 7.40
N ALA A 263 3.36 11.52 8.02
CA ALA A 263 3.59 12.95 7.82
C ALA A 263 3.85 13.28 6.35
N GLY A 264 3.09 14.24 5.80
CA GLY A 264 3.18 14.68 4.40
C GLY A 264 2.01 14.23 3.53
N LEU A 265 1.31 13.18 3.93
CA LEU A 265 0.11 12.69 3.25
C LEU A 265 -1.17 13.38 3.78
N PRO A 266 -2.24 13.44 2.98
CA PRO A 266 -3.56 13.87 3.45
C PRO A 266 -4.19 12.85 4.38
N ALA A 267 -5.06 13.30 5.29
CA ALA A 267 -5.88 12.41 6.09
C ALA A 267 -6.82 11.57 5.21
N ASP A 268 -7.00 10.32 5.59
CA ASP A 268 -7.74 9.33 4.81
C ASP A 268 -8.63 8.46 5.72
N ALA A 269 -9.72 7.94 5.15
CA ALA A 269 -10.67 7.14 5.92
C ALA A 269 -10.07 5.80 6.39
N ASP A 270 -9.10 5.23 5.67
CA ASP A 270 -8.55 3.91 5.95
C ASP A 270 -7.71 3.93 7.22
N THR A 271 -6.66 4.75 7.20
CA THR A 271 -5.75 4.98 8.32
C THR A 271 -6.51 5.50 9.52
N THR A 272 -7.46 6.41 9.31
CA THR A 272 -8.31 6.91 10.41
C THR A 272 -9.09 5.78 11.06
N SER A 273 -9.70 4.90 10.26
CA SER A 273 -10.50 3.79 10.77
C SER A 273 -9.65 2.77 11.52
N VAL A 274 -8.51 2.36 10.95
CA VAL A 274 -7.65 1.36 11.62
C VAL A 274 -6.99 1.93 12.87
N ALA A 275 -6.60 3.21 12.89
CA ALA A 275 -6.06 3.85 14.09
C ALA A 275 -7.12 3.94 15.21
N LEU A 276 -8.36 4.32 14.87
CA LEU A 276 -9.49 4.32 15.82
C LEU A 276 -9.79 2.91 16.35
N TYR A 277 -9.80 1.92 15.46
CA TYR A 277 -10.04 0.52 15.80
C TYR A 277 -8.95 -0.02 16.73
N ALA A 278 -7.67 0.19 16.41
CA ALA A 278 -6.54 -0.24 17.23
C ALA A 278 -6.57 0.39 18.63
N LEU A 279 -6.82 1.71 18.73
CA LEU A 279 -6.96 2.38 20.03
C LEU A 279 -8.12 1.79 20.86
N SER A 280 -9.25 1.49 20.21
CA SER A 280 -10.40 0.90 20.90
C SER A 280 -10.16 -0.56 21.31
N LEU A 281 -9.38 -1.35 20.56
CA LEU A 281 -8.92 -2.68 20.99
C LEU A 281 -8.01 -2.61 22.23
N LEU A 282 -7.19 -1.57 22.32
CA LEU A 282 -6.30 -1.31 23.46
C LEU A 282 -7.00 -0.64 24.66
N GLY A 283 -8.34 -0.60 24.68
CA GLY A 283 -9.10 -0.04 25.80
C GLY A 283 -9.13 1.49 25.84
N MET A 284 -8.72 2.17 24.77
CA MET A 284 -8.72 3.64 24.63
C MET A 284 -9.68 4.09 23.52
N PRO A 285 -10.99 3.78 23.60
CA PRO A 285 -11.93 4.09 22.54
C PRO A 285 -12.03 5.60 22.29
N VAL A 286 -11.80 6.00 21.04
CA VAL A 286 -12.01 7.37 20.52
C VAL A 286 -13.25 7.37 19.65
N GLU A 287 -14.11 8.37 19.82
CA GLU A 287 -15.36 8.47 19.06
C GLU A 287 -15.06 8.69 17.56
N PRO A 288 -15.64 7.88 16.65
CA PRO A 288 -15.31 7.88 15.22
C PRO A 288 -15.89 9.08 14.43
N ARG A 289 -16.03 10.24 15.08
CA ARG A 289 -16.54 11.47 14.44
C ARG A 289 -15.77 11.90 13.19
N PRO A 290 -14.43 11.80 13.15
CA PRO A 290 -13.69 12.22 11.95
C PRO A 290 -14.07 11.45 10.69
N LEU A 291 -14.60 10.23 10.80
CA LEU A 291 -15.01 9.44 9.63
C LEU A 291 -16.18 10.09 8.88
N ALA A 292 -17.00 10.92 9.54
CA ALA A 292 -18.14 11.58 8.90
C ALA A 292 -17.75 12.47 7.71
N THR A 293 -16.52 12.99 7.67
CA THR A 293 -16.05 13.80 6.53
C THR A 293 -15.81 13.00 5.25
N PHE A 294 -15.79 11.66 5.36
CA PHE A 294 -15.58 10.73 4.26
C PHE A 294 -16.88 9.99 3.85
N ASP A 295 -18.01 10.26 4.51
CA ASP A 295 -19.29 9.63 4.21
C ASP A 295 -19.90 10.23 2.91
N THR A 296 -20.07 9.39 1.89
CA THR A 296 -20.70 9.76 0.61
C THR A 296 -22.23 9.62 0.64
N GLY A 297 -22.80 9.18 1.74
CA GLY A 297 -24.21 8.81 1.88
C GLY A 297 -24.48 7.34 1.54
N ALA A 298 -23.71 6.74 0.63
CA ALA A 298 -23.81 5.33 0.25
C ALA A 298 -22.72 4.45 0.89
N HIS A 299 -21.49 4.95 0.91
CA HIS A 299 -20.28 4.31 1.42
C HIS A 299 -19.29 5.39 1.88
N PHE A 300 -18.12 5.01 2.37
CA PHE A 300 -17.05 5.93 2.72
C PHE A 300 -15.98 5.95 1.63
N CYS A 301 -15.55 7.13 1.21
CA CYS A 301 -14.42 7.29 0.30
C CYS A 301 -13.08 7.25 1.08
N THR A 302 -11.99 6.84 0.43
CA THR A 302 -10.63 6.90 1.01
C THR A 302 -10.23 8.36 1.22
N TRP A 303 -10.35 9.17 0.16
CA TRP A 303 -10.18 10.62 0.19
C TRP A 303 -11.41 11.36 -0.32
N ARG A 304 -11.61 12.58 0.18
CA ARG A 304 -12.64 13.49 -0.33
C ARG A 304 -12.42 13.75 -1.82
N ASN A 305 -13.51 13.66 -2.59
CA ASN A 305 -13.51 13.83 -4.05
C ASN A 305 -12.54 12.85 -4.74
N GLU A 306 -12.49 11.60 -4.28
CA GLU A 306 -11.87 10.51 -5.05
C GLU A 306 -12.83 10.00 -6.12
N ASP A 307 -12.25 9.49 -7.19
CA ASP A 307 -12.95 8.64 -8.15
C ASP A 307 -12.89 7.19 -7.65
N GLY A 308 -13.96 6.42 -7.84
CA GLY A 308 -14.03 5.02 -7.44
C GLY A 308 -14.44 4.80 -5.97
N PHE A 309 -14.07 3.64 -5.43
CA PHE A 309 -14.39 3.21 -4.07
C PHE A 309 -13.36 2.19 -3.59
N SER A 310 -13.29 1.97 -2.27
CA SER A 310 -12.50 0.90 -1.67
C SER A 310 -13.36 0.05 -0.74
N VAL A 311 -13.29 -1.28 -0.91
CA VAL A 311 -14.00 -2.22 -0.04
C VAL A 311 -13.26 -2.42 1.28
N SER A 312 -11.92 -2.42 1.26
CA SER A 312 -11.10 -2.54 2.47
C SER A 312 -11.31 -1.34 3.40
N VAL A 313 -11.34 -0.11 2.84
CA VAL A 313 -11.66 1.12 3.59
C VAL A 313 -13.02 1.01 4.28
N ASN A 314 -14.05 0.55 3.56
CA ASN A 314 -15.38 0.42 4.13
C ASN A 314 -15.47 -0.70 5.18
N ALA A 315 -14.70 -1.78 5.02
CA ALA A 315 -14.55 -2.81 6.04
C ALA A 315 -13.91 -2.25 7.32
N HIS A 316 -12.82 -1.49 7.19
CA HIS A 316 -12.17 -0.85 8.34
C HIS A 316 -13.06 0.22 9.00
N VAL A 317 -13.85 0.97 8.21
CA VAL A 317 -14.86 1.89 8.77
C VAL A 317 -15.88 1.13 9.62
N LEU A 318 -16.38 -0.02 9.12
CA LEU A 318 -17.29 -0.86 9.89
C LEU A 318 -16.63 -1.40 11.16
N ASP A 319 -15.36 -1.78 11.10
CA ASP A 319 -14.56 -2.17 12.27
C ASP A 319 -14.48 -1.05 13.31
N ALA A 320 -14.13 0.17 12.89
CA ALA A 320 -13.99 1.32 13.77
C ALA A 320 -15.31 1.66 14.49
N TYR A 321 -16.42 1.76 13.75
CA TYR A 321 -17.74 2.01 14.34
C TYR A 321 -18.19 0.85 15.24
N GLY A 322 -18.07 -0.39 14.76
CA GLY A 322 -18.51 -1.58 15.49
C GLY A 322 -17.75 -1.78 16.79
N GLN A 323 -16.43 -1.61 16.77
CA GLN A 323 -15.59 -1.73 17.94
C GLN A 323 -15.83 -0.61 18.95
N TYR A 324 -16.02 0.62 18.47
CA TYR A 324 -16.39 1.73 19.35
C TYR A 324 -17.75 1.48 20.01
N ALA A 325 -18.76 1.03 19.26
CA ALA A 325 -20.08 0.71 19.78
C ALA A 325 -20.02 -0.42 20.83
N ARG A 326 -19.18 -1.44 20.61
CA ARG A 326 -18.91 -2.51 21.58
C ARG A 326 -18.27 -1.97 22.86
N ALA A 327 -17.31 -1.04 22.75
CA ALA A 327 -16.63 -0.43 23.88
C ALA A 327 -17.48 0.63 24.61
N ARG A 328 -18.47 1.24 23.94
CA ARG A 328 -19.35 2.29 24.46
C ARG A 328 -20.84 1.98 24.21
N PRO A 329 -21.43 0.99 24.91
CA PRO A 329 -22.80 0.55 24.65
C PRO A 329 -23.86 1.65 24.79
N ALA A 330 -23.65 2.63 25.67
CA ALA A 330 -24.57 3.74 25.89
C ALA A 330 -24.74 4.64 24.65
N THR A 331 -23.75 4.68 23.75
CA THR A 331 -23.78 5.49 22.52
C THR A 331 -23.91 4.63 21.26
N ALA A 332 -23.95 3.30 21.39
CA ALA A 332 -23.97 2.36 20.26
C ALA A 332 -25.17 2.59 19.32
N GLY A 333 -26.34 2.91 19.86
CA GLY A 333 -27.56 3.13 19.08
C GLY A 333 -27.44 4.24 18.03
N ALA A 334 -26.59 5.25 18.27
CA ALA A 334 -26.37 6.34 17.32
C ALA A 334 -25.64 5.86 16.04
N TYR A 335 -24.87 4.78 16.12
CA TYR A 335 -24.05 4.27 15.02
C TYR A 335 -24.66 3.08 14.28
N ALA A 336 -25.74 2.49 14.80
CA ALA A 336 -26.41 1.35 14.16
C ALA A 336 -26.84 1.62 12.70
N PRO A 337 -27.38 2.80 12.32
CA PRO A 337 -27.74 3.07 10.93
C PRO A 337 -26.54 3.06 9.97
N VAL A 338 -25.42 3.68 10.36
CA VAL A 338 -24.21 3.70 9.52
C VAL A 338 -23.60 2.31 9.40
N MET A 339 -23.50 1.55 10.48
CA MET A 339 -23.00 0.17 10.46
C MET A 339 -23.84 -0.72 9.54
N THR A 340 -25.17 -0.65 9.67
CA THR A 340 -26.10 -1.41 8.81
C THR A 340 -25.93 -1.06 7.34
N ARG A 341 -25.79 0.23 7.01
CA ARG A 341 -25.59 0.69 5.64
C ARG A 341 -24.27 0.18 5.06
N VAL A 342 -23.17 0.30 5.81
CA VAL A 342 -21.84 -0.12 5.36
C VAL A 342 -21.78 -1.64 5.20
N ALA A 343 -22.33 -2.41 6.14
CA ALA A 343 -22.40 -3.88 6.02
C ALA A 343 -23.20 -4.31 4.79
N ARG A 344 -24.35 -3.68 4.52
CA ARG A 344 -25.13 -3.93 3.29
C ARG A 344 -24.32 -3.61 2.05
N TRP A 345 -23.63 -2.48 2.04
CA TRP A 345 -22.84 -2.06 0.89
C TRP A 345 -21.70 -3.05 0.61
N LEU A 346 -20.94 -3.46 1.64
CA LEU A 346 -19.87 -4.46 1.52
C LEU A 346 -20.38 -5.77 0.95
N ALA A 347 -21.47 -6.31 1.51
CA ALA A 347 -22.07 -7.56 1.00
C ALA A 347 -22.55 -7.43 -0.45
N GLY A 348 -23.04 -6.25 -0.85
CA GLY A 348 -23.43 -5.97 -2.23
C GLY A 348 -22.26 -5.80 -3.21
N ARG A 349 -21.01 -5.78 -2.72
CA ARG A 349 -19.78 -5.73 -3.53
C ARG A 349 -19.03 -7.06 -3.57
N GLN A 350 -19.60 -8.12 -2.99
CA GLN A 350 -19.02 -9.46 -3.09
C GLN A 350 -19.10 -9.93 -4.55
N GLU A 351 -18.00 -10.47 -5.05
CA GLU A 351 -17.96 -11.11 -6.36
C GLU A 351 -18.75 -12.42 -6.36
N SER A 352 -19.16 -12.88 -7.54
CA SER A 352 -19.95 -14.11 -7.66
C SER A 352 -19.23 -15.37 -7.17
N ASP A 353 -17.90 -15.34 -7.13
CA ASP A 353 -17.08 -16.43 -6.60
C ASP A 353 -16.94 -16.41 -5.07
N GLY A 354 -17.43 -15.37 -4.40
CA GLY A 354 -17.34 -15.19 -2.95
C GLY A 354 -16.21 -14.27 -2.49
N SER A 355 -15.33 -13.82 -3.38
CA SER A 355 -14.21 -12.93 -3.06
C SER A 355 -14.58 -11.45 -3.09
N TRP A 356 -13.63 -10.61 -2.67
CA TRP A 356 -13.65 -9.17 -2.93
C TRP A 356 -12.34 -8.74 -3.58
N ARG A 357 -12.39 -7.63 -4.31
CA ARG A 357 -11.23 -6.93 -4.85
C ARG A 357 -11.21 -5.51 -4.31
N ASP A 358 -10.01 -4.99 -4.09
CA ASP A 358 -9.79 -3.65 -3.57
C ASP A 358 -8.78 -2.89 -4.40
N ARG A 359 -8.86 -1.56 -4.39
CA ARG A 359 -7.96 -0.70 -5.14
C ARG A 359 -6.62 -0.44 -4.45
N TRP A 360 -6.48 -0.76 -3.16
CA TRP A 360 -5.25 -0.48 -2.39
C TRP A 360 -4.30 -1.68 -2.31
N HIS A 361 -4.72 -2.83 -2.84
CA HIS A 361 -3.97 -4.08 -2.73
C HIS A 361 -4.23 -5.00 -3.91
N ALA A 362 -3.16 -5.56 -4.49
CA ALA A 362 -3.23 -6.38 -5.69
C ALA A 362 -3.91 -7.73 -5.41
N SER A 363 -3.81 -8.22 -4.17
CA SER A 363 -4.37 -9.51 -3.78
C SER A 363 -5.85 -9.45 -3.40
N PRO A 364 -6.71 -10.31 -3.97
CA PRO A 364 -8.09 -10.48 -3.48
C PRO A 364 -8.16 -11.07 -2.07
N TYR A 365 -7.12 -11.76 -1.58
CA TYR A 365 -7.11 -12.35 -0.24
C TYR A 365 -7.11 -11.27 0.85
N TYR A 366 -6.44 -10.13 0.63
CA TYR A 366 -6.47 -8.99 1.55
C TYR A 366 -7.86 -8.36 1.65
N ALA A 367 -8.46 -8.06 0.50
CA ALA A 367 -9.79 -7.47 0.42
C ALA A 367 -10.85 -8.39 1.02
N THR A 368 -10.78 -9.69 0.71
CA THR A 368 -11.69 -10.72 1.22
C THR A 368 -11.56 -10.86 2.74
N LEU A 369 -10.35 -10.94 3.29
CA LEU A 369 -10.14 -10.96 4.73
C LEU A 369 -10.75 -9.74 5.41
N SER A 370 -10.47 -8.54 4.88
CA SER A 370 -10.96 -7.28 5.45
C SER A 370 -12.49 -7.31 5.57
N CYS A 371 -13.18 -7.67 4.48
CA CYS A 371 -14.64 -7.80 4.46
C CYS A 371 -15.16 -8.89 5.40
N VAL A 372 -14.50 -10.05 5.48
CA VAL A 372 -14.90 -11.16 6.35
C VAL A 372 -14.81 -10.80 7.82
N LEU A 373 -13.74 -10.12 8.24
CA LEU A 373 -13.58 -9.69 9.63
C LEU A 373 -14.66 -8.67 10.00
N ALA A 374 -14.86 -7.66 9.18
CA ALA A 374 -15.84 -6.61 9.44
C ALA A 374 -17.29 -7.13 9.44
N LEU A 375 -17.67 -7.90 8.41
CA LEU A 375 -19.02 -8.48 8.33
C LEU A 375 -19.25 -9.55 9.40
N GLY A 376 -18.24 -10.38 9.67
CA GLY A 376 -18.31 -11.46 10.64
C GLY A 376 -18.42 -10.96 12.09
N GLU A 377 -17.78 -9.84 12.44
CA GLU A 377 -17.85 -9.27 13.79
C GLU A 377 -19.01 -8.28 13.96
N PHE A 378 -19.27 -7.44 12.95
CA PHE A 378 -20.12 -6.26 13.09
C PHE A 378 -21.24 -6.13 12.06
N GLY A 379 -21.29 -7.01 11.05
CA GLY A 379 -22.36 -7.02 10.05
C GLY A 379 -23.68 -7.58 10.59
N GLY A 380 -23.61 -8.54 11.52
CA GLY A 380 -24.77 -9.22 12.09
C GLY A 380 -25.27 -10.41 11.26
N PRO A 381 -26.30 -11.13 11.76
CA PRO A 381 -26.66 -12.46 11.24
C PRO A 381 -27.06 -12.50 9.75
N ALA A 382 -27.56 -11.38 9.21
CA ALA A 382 -27.99 -11.28 7.81
C ALA A 382 -26.86 -11.48 6.80
N TYR A 383 -25.59 -11.31 7.20
CA TYR A 383 -24.43 -11.41 6.31
C TYR A 383 -23.58 -12.68 6.56
N THR A 384 -24.13 -13.64 7.31
CA THR A 384 -23.46 -14.93 7.57
C THR A 384 -23.14 -15.69 6.27
N GLU A 385 -24.03 -15.65 5.27
CA GLU A 385 -23.79 -16.30 3.98
C GLU A 385 -22.66 -15.67 3.19
N ALA A 386 -22.48 -14.35 3.26
CA ALA A 386 -21.36 -13.67 2.61
C ALA A 386 -20.02 -14.17 3.17
N VAL A 387 -19.93 -14.35 4.50
CA VAL A 387 -18.75 -14.93 5.16
C VAL A 387 -18.53 -16.39 4.75
N ARG A 388 -19.60 -17.20 4.65
CA ARG A 388 -19.49 -18.60 4.20
C ARG A 388 -18.99 -18.70 2.76
N ALA A 389 -19.53 -17.88 1.85
CA ALA A 389 -19.10 -17.84 0.46
C ALA A 389 -17.61 -17.45 0.33
N ALA A 390 -17.15 -16.49 1.14
CA ALA A 390 -15.75 -16.11 1.20
C ALA A 390 -14.83 -17.27 1.65
N ARG A 391 -15.25 -18.02 2.68
CA ARG A 391 -14.50 -19.19 3.15
C ARG A 391 -14.48 -20.31 2.11
N GLU A 392 -15.59 -20.57 1.44
CA GLU A 392 -15.65 -21.53 0.34
C GLU A 392 -14.69 -21.15 -0.79
N TRP A 393 -14.67 -19.87 -1.16
CA TRP A 393 -13.71 -19.34 -2.12
C TRP A 393 -12.27 -19.60 -1.69
N VAL A 394 -11.91 -19.27 -0.44
CA VAL A 394 -10.56 -19.54 0.08
C VAL A 394 -10.23 -21.03 0.04
N VAL A 395 -11.13 -21.91 0.48
CA VAL A 395 -10.91 -23.37 0.39
C VAL A 395 -10.69 -23.81 -1.06
N SER A 396 -11.48 -23.31 -2.00
CA SER A 396 -11.42 -23.70 -3.41
C SER A 396 -10.17 -23.21 -4.16
N THR A 397 -9.49 -22.20 -3.62
CA THR A 397 -8.32 -21.55 -4.25
C THR A 397 -7.00 -21.94 -3.60
N GLN A 398 -7.03 -22.87 -2.63
CA GLN A 398 -5.82 -23.38 -1.99
C GLN A 398 -4.94 -24.12 -3.01
N ARG A 399 -3.64 -23.85 -2.98
CA ARG A 399 -2.64 -24.54 -3.81
C ARG A 399 -2.22 -25.86 -3.18
N ASP A 400 -1.68 -26.77 -3.99
CA ASP A 400 -1.26 -28.12 -3.56
C ASP A 400 -0.26 -28.13 -2.38
N ASP A 401 0.57 -27.09 -2.25
CA ASP A 401 1.54 -26.95 -1.17
C ASP A 401 0.95 -26.36 0.13
N GLY A 402 -0.36 -26.06 0.13
CA GLY A 402 -1.12 -25.47 1.22
C GLY A 402 -1.17 -23.95 1.21
N SER A 403 -0.48 -23.28 0.28
CA SER A 403 -0.41 -21.83 0.20
C SER A 403 -1.55 -21.19 -0.59
N TRP A 404 -1.62 -19.86 -0.50
CA TRP A 404 -2.44 -19.01 -1.36
C TRP A 404 -1.61 -17.88 -1.94
N GLY A 405 -2.07 -17.38 -3.09
CA GLY A 405 -1.63 -16.10 -3.63
C GLY A 405 -2.06 -15.86 -5.07
N ARG A 406 -2.05 -14.59 -5.48
CA ARG A 406 -2.50 -14.13 -6.80
C ARG A 406 -1.63 -14.67 -7.93
N TRP A 407 -0.31 -14.55 -7.78
CA TRP A 407 0.66 -14.99 -8.80
C TRP A 407 1.39 -16.27 -8.39
N ALA A 408 1.71 -16.41 -7.11
CA ALA A 408 2.40 -17.55 -6.55
C ALA A 408 2.00 -17.72 -5.08
N GLY A 409 2.29 -18.89 -4.51
CA GLY A 409 2.10 -19.14 -3.09
C GLY A 409 2.99 -18.25 -2.23
N MET A 410 2.39 -17.33 -1.45
CA MET A 410 3.15 -16.31 -0.72
C MET A 410 2.71 -16.20 0.74
N PRO A 411 3.63 -15.91 1.68
CA PRO A 411 3.29 -15.85 3.10
C PRO A 411 2.21 -14.82 3.47
N GLU A 412 2.20 -13.65 2.84
CA GLU A 412 1.23 -12.59 3.12
C GLU A 412 -0.20 -13.05 2.80
N GLU A 413 -0.41 -13.50 1.58
CA GLU A 413 -1.73 -13.95 1.10
C GLU A 413 -2.18 -15.24 1.80
N THR A 414 -1.24 -16.14 2.10
CA THR A 414 -1.51 -17.34 2.91
C THR A 414 -1.93 -16.96 4.33
N ALA A 415 -1.31 -15.96 4.94
CA ALA A 415 -1.70 -15.47 6.26
C ALA A 415 -3.12 -14.86 6.23
N TYR A 416 -3.49 -14.19 5.14
CA TYR A 416 -4.85 -13.67 4.98
C TYR A 416 -5.88 -14.77 4.79
N ALA A 417 -5.57 -15.79 3.99
CA ALA A 417 -6.41 -16.95 3.79
C ALA A 417 -6.65 -17.71 5.11
N VAL A 418 -5.60 -18.02 5.87
CA VAL A 418 -5.72 -18.70 7.17
C VAL A 418 -6.61 -17.93 8.13
N GLN A 419 -6.45 -16.61 8.22
CA GLN A 419 -7.30 -15.78 9.06
C GLN A 419 -8.75 -15.73 8.56
N THR A 420 -8.99 -15.69 7.25
CA THR A 420 -10.34 -15.71 6.66
C THR A 420 -11.09 -17.00 7.04
N LEU A 421 -10.36 -18.13 7.03
CA LEU A 421 -10.92 -19.43 7.36
C LEU A 421 -11.28 -19.57 8.84
N LEU A 422 -10.50 -18.96 9.74
CA LEU A 422 -10.60 -19.25 11.18
C LEU A 422 -11.20 -18.11 12.02
N LEU A 423 -11.10 -16.85 11.58
CA LEU A 423 -11.59 -15.70 12.35
C LEU A 423 -12.99 -15.27 11.91
N SER A 424 -13.74 -14.77 12.90
CA SER A 424 -14.98 -13.98 12.79
C SER A 424 -16.17 -14.68 12.10
N GLY A 425 -17.40 -14.26 12.41
CA GLY A 425 -18.60 -14.87 11.85
C GLY A 425 -18.90 -16.28 12.39
N PRO A 426 -19.55 -17.17 11.60
CA PRO A 426 -19.96 -18.49 12.07
C PRO A 426 -18.76 -19.38 12.39
N GLU A 427 -18.96 -20.41 13.20
CA GLU A 427 -17.93 -21.42 13.49
C GLU A 427 -17.39 -22.02 12.18
N PRO A 428 -16.06 -22.17 12.03
CA PRO A 428 -15.46 -22.78 10.85
C PRO A 428 -15.81 -24.27 10.75
N ASP A 429 -16.06 -24.75 9.53
CA ASP A 429 -16.29 -26.17 9.27
C ASP A 429 -14.96 -26.94 9.20
N GLU A 430 -15.02 -28.27 9.15
CA GLU A 430 -13.84 -29.14 9.11
C GLU A 430 -12.93 -28.85 7.90
N ARG A 431 -13.50 -28.42 6.76
CA ARG A 431 -12.73 -28.08 5.56
C ARG A 431 -11.92 -26.80 5.79
N CYS A 432 -12.53 -25.79 6.41
CA CYS A 432 -11.84 -24.55 6.79
C CYS A 432 -10.67 -24.84 7.74
N VAL A 433 -10.90 -25.67 8.77
CA VAL A 433 -9.86 -26.02 9.74
C VAL A 433 -8.71 -26.80 9.08
N ALA A 434 -9.03 -27.78 8.23
CA ALA A 434 -8.02 -28.57 7.51
C ALA A 434 -7.19 -27.70 6.54
N ALA A 435 -7.85 -26.84 5.75
CA ALA A 435 -7.16 -25.93 4.83
C ALA A 435 -6.25 -24.96 5.59
N ALA A 436 -6.73 -24.39 6.71
CA ALA A 436 -5.94 -23.49 7.54
C ALA A 436 -4.70 -24.17 8.16
N ALA A 437 -4.82 -25.45 8.53
CA ALA A 437 -3.67 -26.23 9.03
C ALA A 437 -2.58 -26.43 7.97
N LEU A 438 -2.96 -26.66 6.70
CA LEU A 438 -2.01 -26.73 5.59
C LEU A 438 -1.35 -25.37 5.33
N GLY A 439 -2.12 -24.28 5.45
CA GLY A 439 -1.61 -22.91 5.39
C GLY A 439 -0.58 -22.60 6.48
N ASP A 440 -0.87 -22.94 7.74
CA ASP A 440 0.09 -22.78 8.83
C ASP A 440 1.35 -23.65 8.64
N ALA A 441 1.20 -24.86 8.09
CA ALA A 441 2.34 -25.69 7.73
C ALA A 441 3.23 -25.03 6.66
N PHE A 442 2.63 -24.38 5.66
CA PHE A 442 3.37 -23.58 4.68
C PHE A 442 4.08 -22.40 5.35
N LEU A 443 3.38 -21.58 6.15
CA LEU A 443 3.96 -20.43 6.85
C LEU A 443 5.11 -20.84 7.78
N SER A 444 4.98 -21.99 8.44
CA SER A 444 5.99 -22.55 9.32
C SER A 444 7.27 -22.95 8.57
N ARG A 445 7.16 -23.45 7.33
CA ARG A 445 8.32 -23.78 6.47
C ARG A 445 9.04 -22.53 5.97
N MET A 446 8.31 -21.46 5.70
CA MET A 446 8.89 -20.21 5.19
C MET A 446 9.70 -19.44 6.24
N GLY A 447 9.43 -19.64 7.54
CA GLY A 447 10.20 -19.04 8.63
C GLY A 447 10.09 -17.51 8.70
N ASP A 448 11.14 -16.83 9.19
CA ASP A 448 11.25 -15.36 9.13
C ASP A 448 11.66 -14.97 7.69
N PHE A 449 10.64 -14.89 6.83
CA PHE A 449 10.81 -14.51 5.44
C PHE A 449 11.16 -13.01 5.35
N ALA A 450 12.29 -12.69 4.72
CA ALA A 450 12.78 -11.31 4.64
C ALA A 450 12.29 -10.56 3.39
N ASP A 451 12.01 -11.28 2.29
CA ASP A 451 11.71 -10.72 0.97
C ASP A 451 10.26 -10.95 0.54
N TYR A 452 9.31 -10.42 1.32
CA TYR A 452 7.90 -10.48 0.92
C TYR A 452 7.68 -9.71 -0.39
N PRO A 453 7.02 -10.33 -1.39
CA PRO A 453 6.76 -9.66 -2.65
C PRO A 453 5.83 -8.47 -2.45
N PRO A 454 5.98 -7.41 -3.25
CA PRO A 454 5.17 -6.22 -3.14
C PRO A 454 3.76 -6.45 -3.68
N LEU A 455 2.75 -6.12 -2.87
CA LEU A 455 1.33 -6.30 -3.19
C LEU A 455 0.46 -5.07 -2.90
N TRP A 456 0.99 -4.10 -2.15
CA TRP A 456 0.25 -2.89 -1.78
C TRP A 456 0.39 -1.84 -2.87
N HIS A 457 -0.70 -1.16 -3.22
CA HIS A 457 -0.69 -0.18 -4.29
C HIS A 457 -0.19 1.17 -3.79
N ASP A 458 0.82 1.67 -4.48
CA ASP A 458 1.21 3.07 -4.53
C ASP A 458 1.65 3.35 -5.99
N LYS A 459 2.60 4.26 -6.25
CA LYS A 459 3.11 4.55 -7.61
C LYS A 459 3.53 3.26 -8.36
N ASP A 460 4.13 2.34 -7.63
CA ASP A 460 4.25 0.93 -7.96
C ASP A 460 3.85 0.07 -6.75
N LEU A 461 4.03 -1.25 -6.85
CA LEU A 461 3.73 -2.12 -5.72
C LEU A 461 4.82 -2.01 -4.64
N TYR A 462 4.40 -2.06 -3.38
CA TYR A 462 5.32 -2.11 -2.24
C TYR A 462 4.92 -3.16 -1.18
N THR A 463 5.84 -3.39 -0.24
CA THR A 463 5.63 -4.24 0.94
C THR A 463 5.81 -3.44 2.23
N PRO A 464 4.78 -3.24 3.05
CA PRO A 464 4.92 -2.78 4.43
C PRO A 464 5.34 -3.94 5.34
N THR A 465 6.64 -4.24 5.40
CA THR A 465 7.19 -5.48 5.99
C THR A 465 6.70 -5.78 7.41
N ALA A 466 6.54 -4.75 8.26
CA ALA A 466 6.06 -4.96 9.62
C ALA A 466 4.58 -5.41 9.67
N ILE A 467 3.74 -4.85 8.79
CA ILE A 467 2.33 -5.21 8.66
C ILE A 467 2.22 -6.66 8.19
N VAL A 468 2.98 -7.04 7.16
CA VAL A 468 2.99 -8.41 6.63
C VAL A 468 3.43 -9.42 7.69
N ARG A 469 4.51 -9.11 8.43
CA ARG A 469 4.97 -9.94 9.55
C ARG A 469 3.90 -10.09 10.64
N ALA A 470 3.22 -9.00 10.98
CA ALA A 470 2.13 -9.04 11.96
C ALA A 470 0.97 -9.94 11.50
N ALA A 471 0.59 -9.88 10.21
CA ALA A 471 -0.43 -10.76 9.64
C ALA A 471 0.00 -12.24 9.69
N VAL A 472 1.26 -12.55 9.34
CA VAL A 472 1.80 -13.92 9.44
C VAL A 472 1.78 -14.41 10.90
N LEU A 473 2.23 -13.60 11.85
CA LEU A 473 2.20 -13.96 13.27
C LEU A 473 0.77 -14.19 13.78
N ALA A 474 -0.17 -13.32 13.39
CA ALA A 474 -1.59 -13.45 13.71
C ALA A 474 -2.17 -14.77 13.15
N ALA A 475 -1.94 -15.07 11.88
CA ALA A 475 -2.41 -16.29 11.24
C ALA A 475 -1.92 -17.56 11.94
N ARG A 476 -0.61 -17.64 12.23
CA ARG A 476 -0.01 -18.79 12.91
C ARG A 476 -0.57 -18.95 14.33
N HIS A 477 -0.73 -17.84 15.05
CA HIS A 477 -1.29 -17.87 16.40
C HIS A 477 -2.73 -18.40 16.43
N VAL A 478 -3.56 -17.95 15.50
CA VAL A 478 -4.96 -18.42 15.40
C VAL A 478 -5.02 -19.90 15.04
N ALA A 479 -4.23 -20.35 14.05
CA ALA A 479 -4.17 -21.76 13.67
C ALA A 479 -3.76 -22.68 14.84
N GLN A 480 -2.74 -22.29 15.60
CA GLN A 480 -2.26 -23.03 16.77
C GLN A 480 -3.33 -23.12 17.88
N ARG A 481 -4.04 -22.02 18.15
CA ARG A 481 -5.12 -22.01 19.15
C ARG A 481 -6.27 -22.95 18.78
N HIS A 482 -6.65 -23.01 17.50
CA HIS A 482 -7.67 -23.94 17.04
C HIS A 482 -7.23 -25.40 17.22
N ALA A 483 -5.99 -25.74 16.85
CA ALA A 483 -5.44 -27.08 17.03
C ALA A 483 -5.38 -27.51 18.51
N GLU A 484 -5.01 -26.61 19.43
CA GLU A 484 -5.02 -26.88 20.87
C GLU A 484 -6.43 -27.07 21.45
N GLY A 485 -7.40 -26.28 20.95
CA GLY A 485 -8.81 -26.37 21.34
C GLY A 485 -9.41 -27.73 21.01
N GLU A 486 -9.17 -28.23 19.80
CA GLU A 486 -9.62 -29.56 19.37
C GLU A 486 -9.02 -30.70 20.20
N ASN A 487 -7.72 -30.62 20.51
CA ASN A 487 -7.04 -31.63 21.33
C ASN A 487 -7.59 -31.69 22.76
N ARG A 488 -8.01 -30.55 23.33
CA ARG A 488 -8.67 -30.50 24.65
C ARG A 488 -10.11 -31.04 24.60
N GLY A 489 -10.81 -30.89 23.47
CA GLY A 489 -12.14 -31.48 23.26
C GLY A 489 -12.10 -33.00 23.15
N ARG A 490 -11.17 -33.55 22.35
CA ARG A 490 -11.00 -34.99 22.14
C ARG A 490 -10.52 -35.76 23.37
N ASN A 491 -9.77 -35.13 24.27
CA ASN A 491 -9.34 -35.74 25.54
C ASN A 491 -10.43 -35.70 26.65
N ARG A 492 -11.58 -35.08 26.39
CA ARG A 492 -12.71 -34.97 27.34
C ARG A 492 -13.94 -35.80 26.94
N THR A 493 -13.94 -36.36 25.73
CA THR A 493 -14.90 -37.34 25.22
C THR A 493 -14.31 -38.73 25.28
#